data_AF-A0A529X7D5-F1
#
_entry.id   AF-A0A529X7D5-F1
#
_cell.length_a   1.000
_cell.length_b   1.000
_cell.length_c   1.000
_cell.angle_alpha   90.00
_cell.angle_beta   90.00
_cell.angle_gamma   90.00
#
_symmetry.space_group_name_H-M   'P 1'
#
loop_
_entity.id
_entity.type
_entity.pdbx_description
1 polymer ?
#
loop_
_entity_poly.entity_id
_entity_poly.type
_entity_poly.pdbx_seq_one_letter_code
_entity_poly.pdbx_strand_id
1 'polypeptide(L)'
;VVGTQSFGKGSVQTIIPLGENGALRLTTALYYTPSGKSIQGKGITPDIKVDQPLPPDLQGRDLTRGESDLKGHIKGADESSTGSGSAAYVPPDPKDDLQLIYA
;
A
#
# COMPACT_ATOMS: atom_id res chain seq x y z
N VAL A 1 6.86 4.96 13.24
CA VAL A 1 6.90 4.57 11.82
C VAL A 1 7.32 5.78 11.01
N VAL A 2 8.31 5.62 10.13
CA VAL A 2 8.89 6.69 9.30
C VAL A 2 8.75 6.31 7.83
N GLY A 3 8.57 7.30 6.94
CA GLY A 3 8.53 7.09 5.49
C GLY A 3 7.28 7.69 4.86
N THR A 4 6.69 6.96 3.90
CA THR A 4 5.44 7.34 3.23
C THR A 4 4.29 6.40 3.60
N GLN A 5 3.07 6.76 3.20
CA GLN A 5 1.89 5.91 3.40
C GLN A 5 2.09 4.57 2.68
N SER A 6 1.60 3.48 3.27
CA SER A 6 1.71 2.16 2.64
C SER A 6 0.63 1.92 1.58
N PHE A 7 0.85 0.89 0.76
CA PHE A 7 -0.04 0.52 -0.36
C PHE A 7 -1.50 0.25 0.05
N GLY A 8 -1.76 -0.21 1.28
CA GLY A 8 -3.14 -0.44 1.73
C GLY A 8 -3.77 -1.78 1.38
N LYS A 9 -2.99 -2.81 1.07
CA LYS A 9 -3.50 -4.18 0.99
C LYS A 9 -3.66 -4.76 2.39
N GLY A 10 -4.91 -4.94 2.80
CA GLY A 10 -5.28 -5.44 4.12
C GLY A 10 -6.18 -6.68 4.06
N SER A 11 -6.17 -7.44 2.97
CA SER A 11 -7.04 -8.60 2.76
C SER A 11 -6.28 -9.92 2.73
N VAL A 12 -6.94 -10.99 3.18
CA VAL A 12 -6.46 -12.37 3.12
C VAL A 12 -7.24 -13.13 2.07
N GLN A 13 -6.54 -13.80 1.16
CA GLN A 13 -7.15 -14.62 0.12
C GLN A 13 -6.86 -16.09 0.37
N THR A 14 -7.90 -16.92 0.30
CA THR A 14 -7.82 -18.38 0.42
C THR A 14 -8.10 -19.02 -0.93
N ILE A 15 -7.37 -20.08 -1.25
CA ILE A 15 -7.61 -20.91 -2.44
C ILE A 15 -8.48 -22.08 -2.02
N ILE A 16 -9.66 -22.19 -2.62
CA ILE A 16 -10.64 -23.26 -2.37
C ILE A 16 -10.68 -24.16 -3.60
N PRO A 17 -10.16 -25.40 -3.55
CA PRO A 17 -10.22 -26.33 -4.67
C PRO A 17 -11.68 -26.67 -5.03
N LEU A 18 -12.00 -26.75 -6.33
CA LEU A 18 -13.33 -27.11 -6.84
C LEU A 18 -13.35 -28.49 -7.51
N GLY A 19 -12.25 -29.24 -7.41
CA GLY A 19 -12.01 -30.51 -8.09
C GLY A 19 -10.61 -30.54 -8.71
N GLU A 20 -10.36 -31.46 -9.62
CA GLU A 20 -9.01 -31.69 -10.17
C GLU A 20 -8.47 -30.54 -11.04
N ASN A 21 -9.34 -29.74 -11.66
CA ASN A 21 -8.94 -28.74 -12.67
C ASN A 21 -9.40 -27.31 -12.37
N GLY A 22 -9.73 -26.99 -11.11
CA GLY A 22 -10.22 -25.65 -10.78
C GLY A 22 -10.08 -25.29 -9.31
N ALA A 23 -9.91 -23.99 -9.04
CA ALA A 23 -9.93 -23.44 -7.69
C ALA A 23 -10.50 -22.03 -7.69
N LEU A 24 -11.18 -21.67 -6.60
CA LEU A 24 -11.65 -20.32 -6.33
C LEU A 24 -10.65 -19.61 -5.41
N ARG A 25 -10.17 -18.43 -5.84
CA ARG A 25 -9.43 -17.53 -4.94
C ARG A 25 -10.41 -16.51 -4.38
N LEU A 26 -10.68 -16.58 -3.09
CA LEU A 26 -11.67 -15.75 -2.41
C LEU A 26 -11.04 -14.98 -1.26
N THR A 27 -11.37 -13.70 -1.12
CA THR A 27 -11.03 -12.94 0.08
C THR A 27 -11.91 -13.41 1.24
N THR A 28 -11.28 -13.88 2.32
CA THR A 28 -11.98 -14.49 3.47
C THR A 28 -11.86 -13.67 4.73
N ALA A 29 -10.88 -12.76 4.81
CA ALA A 29 -10.67 -11.91 5.98
C ALA A 29 -10.00 -10.58 5.62
N LEU A 30 -10.06 -9.64 6.57
CA LEU A 30 -9.38 -8.35 6.54
C LEU A 30 -8.50 -8.20 7.79
N TYR A 31 -7.34 -7.57 7.63
CA TYR A 31 -6.46 -7.19 8.72
C TYR A 31 -6.84 -5.84 9.31
N TYR A 32 -6.80 -5.79 10.64
CA TYR A 32 -7.00 -4.59 11.44
C TYR A 32 -5.80 -4.42 12.37
N THR A 33 -5.43 -3.18 12.61
CA THR A 33 -4.44 -2.84 13.65
C THR A 33 -4.99 -3.18 15.04
N PRO A 34 -4.15 -3.33 16.09
CA PRO A 34 -4.63 -3.53 17.46
C PRO A 34 -5.61 -2.44 17.95
N SER A 35 -5.50 -1.23 17.40
CA SER A 35 -6.41 -0.11 17.67
C SER A 35 -7.75 -0.17 16.92
N GLY A 36 -8.00 -1.24 16.15
CA GLY A 36 -9.22 -1.43 15.38
C GLY A 36 -9.26 -0.69 14.03
N LYS A 37 -8.19 -0.02 13.61
CA LYS A 37 -8.13 0.65 12.29
C LYS A 37 -7.97 -0.37 11.15
N SER A 38 -8.75 -0.20 10.08
CA SER A 38 -8.68 -1.01 8.86
C SER A 38 -7.48 -0.64 8.01
N ILE A 39 -6.80 -1.65 7.46
CA ILE A 39 -5.65 -1.46 6.56
C ILE A 39 -6.09 -1.45 5.09
N GLN A 40 -7.14 -2.20 4.75
CA GLN A 40 -7.60 -2.33 3.37
C GLN A 40 -8.03 -0.96 2.81
N GLY A 41 -7.53 -0.60 1.62
CA GLY A 41 -7.88 0.65 0.92
C GLY A 41 -7.27 1.93 1.51
N LYS A 42 -6.79 1.90 2.76
CA LYS A 42 -6.17 3.05 3.45
C LYS A 42 -4.67 2.89 3.64
N GLY A 43 -4.20 1.71 4.01
CA GLY A 43 -2.80 1.51 4.43
C GLY A 43 -2.48 2.11 5.78
N ILE A 44 -1.19 2.14 6.08
CA ILE A 44 -0.63 2.67 7.33
C ILE A 44 -0.04 4.04 7.03
N THR A 45 -0.54 5.05 7.74
CA THR A 45 0.04 6.40 7.74
C THR A 45 1.28 6.41 8.64
N PRO A 46 2.43 6.91 8.17
CA PRO A 46 3.61 7.03 9.00
C PRO A 46 3.42 8.11 10.07
N ASP A 47 4.11 7.95 11.21
CA ASP A 47 4.12 8.97 12.26
C ASP A 47 5.01 10.16 11.86
N ILE A 48 6.11 9.87 11.14
CA ILE A 48 7.02 10.87 10.58
C ILE A 48 7.04 10.70 9.06
N LYS A 49 6.47 11.67 8.34
CA LYS A 49 6.43 11.65 6.88
C LYS A 49 7.78 12.07 6.31
N VAL A 50 8.36 11.23 5.45
CA VAL A 50 9.60 11.50 4.72
C VAL A 50 9.35 11.22 3.24
N ASP A 51 9.31 12.29 2.45
CA ASP A 51 9.12 12.20 1.00
C ASP A 51 10.47 12.10 0.28
N GLN A 52 10.60 11.13 -0.63
CA GLN A 52 11.81 10.99 -1.44
C GLN A 52 11.79 11.98 -2.61
N PRO A 53 12.80 12.85 -2.79
CA PRO A 53 12.89 13.69 -3.97
C PRO A 53 12.99 12.83 -5.24
N LEU A 54 12.15 13.16 -6.22
CA LEU A 54 12.17 12.52 -7.53
C LEU A 54 13.21 13.19 -8.44
N PRO A 55 13.89 12.41 -9.29
CA PRO A 55 14.81 12.94 -10.28
C PRO A 55 14.04 13.77 -11.33
N PRO A 56 14.70 14.72 -12.02
CA PRO A 56 14.03 15.69 -12.88
C PRO A 56 13.11 15.10 -13.95
N ASP A 57 13.42 13.91 -14.46
CA ASP A 57 12.65 13.18 -15.47
C ASP A 57 11.34 12.57 -14.93
N LEU A 58 11.25 12.40 -13.61
CA LEU A 58 10.10 11.86 -12.90
C LEU A 58 9.30 12.93 -12.13
N GLN A 59 9.81 14.16 -12.05
CA GLN A 59 9.11 15.27 -11.40
C GLN A 59 7.76 15.55 -12.06
N GLY A 60 6.74 15.83 -11.25
CA GLY A 60 5.37 16.10 -11.69
C GLY A 60 4.56 14.85 -12.10
N ARG A 61 5.15 13.65 -12.04
CA ARG A 61 4.41 12.40 -12.23
C ARG A 61 3.83 11.94 -10.90
N ASP A 62 2.58 11.50 -10.91
CA ASP A 62 2.05 10.72 -9.81
C ASP A 62 2.59 9.29 -9.92
N LEU A 63 3.55 8.97 -9.06
CA LEU A 63 4.15 7.64 -8.94
C LEU A 63 3.56 6.85 -7.77
N THR A 64 2.63 7.45 -7.02
CA THR A 64 1.97 6.76 -5.93
C THR A 64 0.89 5.85 -6.49
N ARG A 65 0.84 4.63 -5.97
CA ARG A 65 -0.22 3.68 -6.31
C ARG A 65 -0.65 2.96 -5.05
N GLY A 66 -1.96 2.88 -4.84
CA GLY A 66 -2.56 2.17 -3.72
C GLY A 66 -3.48 1.05 -4.13
N GLU A 67 -3.92 0.30 -3.12
CA GLU A 67 -4.96 -0.73 -3.23
C GLU A 67 -6.28 -0.09 -3.69
N SER A 68 -6.60 1.12 -3.23
CA SER A 68 -7.80 1.89 -3.60
C SER A 68 -7.87 2.26 -5.08
N ASP A 69 -6.72 2.31 -5.77
CA ASP A 69 -6.68 2.64 -7.21
C ASP A 69 -6.92 1.40 -8.08
N LEU A 70 -6.89 0.20 -7.49
CA LEU A 70 -7.07 -1.04 -8.24
C LEU A 70 -8.54 -1.23 -8.61
N LYS A 71 -8.77 -1.58 -9.88
CA LYS A 71 -10.10 -1.94 -10.37
C LYS A 71 -10.63 -3.15 -9.62
N GLY A 72 -11.81 -3.01 -9.01
CA GLY A 72 -12.46 -4.09 -8.27
C GLY A 72 -11.82 -4.40 -6.92
N HIS A 73 -11.06 -3.46 -6.35
CA HIS A 73 -10.61 -3.59 -4.96
C HIS A 73 -11.80 -3.65 -4.01
N ILE A 74 -11.57 -4.28 -2.86
CA ILE A 74 -12.54 -4.30 -1.77
C ILE A 74 -12.41 -2.97 -1.03
N LYS A 75 -13.49 -2.20 -0.98
CA LYS A 75 -13.54 -0.93 -0.27
C LYS A 75 -13.31 -1.13 1.22
N GLY A 76 -12.31 -0.45 1.77
CA GLY A 76 -11.98 -0.48 3.19
C GLY A 76 -13.01 0.25 4.05
N ALA A 77 -13.13 -0.16 5.32
CA ALA A 77 -14.02 0.52 6.27
C ALA A 77 -13.56 1.97 6.58
N ASP A 78 -12.23 2.17 6.63
CA ASP A 78 -11.61 3.47 6.93
C ASP A 78 -11.06 4.17 5.67
N GLU A 79 -11.45 3.71 4.48
CA GLU A 79 -11.00 4.27 3.20
C GLU A 79 -11.60 5.66 2.95
N SER A 80 -10.73 6.65 2.74
CA SER A 80 -11.10 8.03 2.42
C SER A 80 -10.96 8.33 0.92
N SER A 81 -11.46 9.48 0.47
CA SER A 81 -11.30 9.95 -0.91
C SER A 81 -9.85 10.16 -1.36
N THR A 82 -8.92 10.30 -0.40
CA THR A 82 -7.48 10.35 -0.66
C THR A 82 -6.88 8.98 -0.96
N GLY A 83 -7.58 7.89 -0.59
CA GLY A 83 -7.12 6.52 -0.82
C GLY A 83 -5.87 6.12 -0.03
N SER A 84 -5.26 5.04 -0.52
CA SER A 84 -3.96 4.50 -0.10
C SER A 84 -2.93 4.77 -1.19
N GLY A 85 -1.64 4.65 -0.88
CA GLY A 85 -0.62 4.78 -1.92
C GLY A 85 0.79 4.83 -1.37
N SER A 86 1.69 4.11 -2.05
CA SER A 86 3.13 4.15 -1.80
C SER A 86 3.89 4.44 -3.08
N ALA A 87 4.93 5.27 -3.02
CA ALA A 87 5.84 5.48 -4.14
C ALA A 87 6.86 4.33 -4.21
N ALA A 88 7.10 3.79 -5.41
CA ALA A 88 8.06 2.70 -5.63
C ALA A 88 9.48 3.19 -5.97
N TYR A 89 9.67 4.50 -6.14
CA TYR A 89 10.97 5.06 -6.50
C TYR A 89 11.95 4.97 -5.34
N VAL A 90 13.12 4.38 -5.61
CA VAL A 90 14.26 4.29 -4.70
C VAL A 90 15.48 4.86 -5.43
N PRO A 91 16.25 5.77 -4.83
CA PRO A 91 17.48 6.28 -5.42
C PRO A 91 18.51 5.15 -5.63
N PRO A 92 19.33 5.21 -6.70
CA PRO A 92 20.36 4.20 -6.94
C PRO A 92 21.49 4.20 -5.88
N ASP A 93 21.86 5.37 -5.35
CA ASP A 93 22.85 5.49 -4.27
C ASP A 93 22.13 5.51 -2.91
N PRO A 94 22.47 4.59 -1.98
CA PRO A 94 21.90 4.57 -0.62
C PRO A 94 22.06 5.88 0.15
N LYS A 95 23.07 6.71 -0.16
CA LYS A 95 23.28 8.01 0.50
C LYS A 95 22.26 9.06 0.09
N ASP A 96 21.58 8.85 -1.03
CA ASP A 96 20.53 9.74 -1.51
C ASP A 96 19.14 9.28 -1.07
N ASP A 97 19.04 8.10 -0.43
CA ASP A 97 17.80 7.55 0.12
C ASP A 97 17.51 8.18 1.50
N LEU A 98 16.64 9.18 1.50
CA LEU A 98 16.25 9.87 2.73
C LEU A 98 15.43 8.97 3.65
N GLN A 99 14.64 8.05 3.12
CA GLN A 99 13.85 7.15 3.95
C GLN A 99 14.76 6.17 4.71
N LEU A 100 15.87 5.74 4.09
CA LEU A 100 16.87 4.91 4.73
C LEU A 100 17.69 5.68 5.78
N ILE A 101 18.06 6.94 5.51
CA ILE A 101 18.87 7.76 6.44
C ILE A 101 18.12 8.08 7.73
N TYR A 102 16.80 8.22 7.67
CA TYR A 102 15.96 8.54 8.83
C TYR A 102 15.52 7.31 9.66
N ALA A 103 15.85 6.09 9.21
CA ALA A 103 15.49 4.83 9.88
C ALA A 103 16.55 4.42 10.91
#